data_AF-A0A2T1EMB8-F1
#
_entry.id   AF-A0A2T1EMB8-F1
#
_cell.length_a   1.000
_cell.length_b   1.000
_cell.length_c   1.000
_cell.angle_alpha   90.00
_cell.angle_beta   90.00
_cell.angle_gamma   90.00
#
_symmetry.space_group_name_H-M   'P 1'
#
loop_
_entity.id
_entity.type
_entity.pdbx_description
1 polymer ?
#
loop_
_entity_poly.entity_id
_entity_poly.type
_entity_poly.pdbx_seq_one_letter_code
_entity_poly.pdbx_strand_id
1 'polypeptide(L)' 'MEIVTSWMEKGIEQGKQSEALSLIKRLLPRKIGAFTPELQQRIEQLQLTQLEDLAEALLNFSEIADLEAWLQQISVE' A
#
# COMPACT_ATOMS: atom_id res chain seq x y z
N MET A 1 26.19 -2.28 22.21
CA MET A 1 26.13 -2.92 20.88
C MET A 1 24.80 -3.63 20.83
N GLU A 2 23.83 -3.11 20.07
CA GLU A 2 22.53 -3.76 19.93
C GLU A 2 22.67 -4.84 18.85
N ILE A 3 22.47 -6.10 19.23
CA ILE A 3 22.43 -7.20 18.27
C ILE A 3 20.98 -7.27 17.78
N VAL A 4 20.69 -6.55 16.70
CA VAL A 4 19.45 -6.80 15.96
C VAL A 4 19.58 -8.18 15.34
N THR A 5 18.58 -9.01 15.58
CA THR A 5 18.52 -10.40 15.09
C THR A 5 17.55 -10.46 13.91
N SER A 6 17.73 -11.41 13.00
CA SER A 6 16.91 -11.52 11.78
C SER A 6 15.40 -11.58 12.05
N TRP A 7 14.97 -12.14 13.19
CA TRP A 7 13.55 -12.14 13.56
C TRP A 7 13.04 -10.76 13.99
N MET A 8 13.88 -9.93 14.59
CA MET A 8 13.55 -8.55 14.98
C MET A 8 13.43 -7.66 13.74
N GLU A 9 14.35 -7.78 12.78
CA GLU A 9 14.27 -7.08 11.50
C GLU A 9 12.98 -7.42 10.76
N LYS A 10 12.66 -8.72 10.67
CA LYS A 10 11.41 -9.19 10.06
C LYS A 10 10.17 -8.67 10.78
N GLY A 11 10.19 -8.62 12.11
CA GLY A 11 9.08 -8.07 12.90
C GLY A 11 8.86 -6.58 12.63
N ILE A 12 9.95 -5.80 12.51
CA ILE A 12 9.88 -4.38 12.17
C ILE A 12 9.32 -4.19 10.75
N GLU A 13 9.80 -4.96 9.78
CA GLU A 13 9.33 -4.90 8.39
C GLU A 13 7.84 -5.25 8.28
N GLN A 14 7.40 -6.32 8.94
CA GLN A 14 5.98 -6.69 8.99
C GLN A 14 5.12 -5.61 9.67
N GLY A 15 5.62 -5.00 10.75
CA GLY A 15 4.95 -3.90 11.42
C GLY A 15 4.72 -2.71 10.50
N LYS A 16 5.77 -2.30 9.77
CA LYS A 16 5.69 -1.21 8.77
C LYS A 16 4.70 -1.53 7.66
N GLN A 17 4.74 -2.74 7.10
CA GLN A 17 3.83 -3.14 6.03
C GLN A 17 2.36 -3.13 6.50
N SER A 18 2.09 -3.64 7.70
CA SER A 18 0.75 -3.64 8.30
C SER A 18 0.23 -2.22 8.54
N GLU A 19 1.08 -1.32 9.04
CA GLU A 19 0.72 0.08 9.25
C GLU A 19 0.44 0.80 7.94
N ALA A 20 1.32 0.66 6.95
CA ALA A 20 1.15 1.27 5.63
C ALA A 20 -0.16 0.82 4.96
N LEU A 21 -0.43 -0.49 4.96
CA LEU A 21 -1.67 -1.05 4.42
C LEU A 21 -2.91 -0.50 5.14
N SER A 22 -2.88 -0.43 6.48
CA SER A 22 -3.97 0.10 7.30
C SER A 22 -4.27 1.57 6.97
N LEU A 23 -3.23 2.39 6.79
CA LEU A 23 -3.37 3.79 6.39
C LEU A 23 -3.99 3.91 5.00
N ILE A 24 -3.50 3.15 4.02
CA ILE A 24 -4.01 3.18 2.64
C ILE A 24 -5.48 2.77 2.58
N LYS A 25 -5.88 1.70 3.29
CA LYS A 25 -7.28 1.26 3.37
C LYS A 25 -8.21 2.32 3.96
N ARG A 26 -7.70 3.20 4.84
CA ARG A 26 -8.45 4.33 5.39
C ARG A 26 -8.49 5.54 4.48
N LEU A 27 -7.44 5.79 3.70
CA LEU A 27 -7.27 6.99 2.88
C LEU A 27 -7.91 6.84 1.50
N LEU A 28 -7.76 5.69 0.84
CA LEU A 28 -8.34 5.43 -0.48
C LEU A 28 -9.83 5.74 -0.56
N PRO A 29 -10.71 5.22 0.32
CA PRO A 29 -12.13 5.48 0.21
C PRO A 29 -12.50 6.95 0.47
N ARG A 30 -11.61 7.74 1.09
CA ARG A 30 -11.78 9.18 1.29
C ARG A 30 -11.36 10.00 0.06
N LYS A 31 -10.45 9.48 -0.75
CA LYS A 31 -9.94 10.16 -1.96
C LYS A 31 -10.80 9.87 -3.18
N ILE A 32 -11.06 8.59 -3.44
CA ILE A 32 -11.65 8.12 -4.69
C ILE A 32 -13.03 7.46 -4.50
N GLY A 33 -13.53 7.40 -3.26
CA GLY A 33 -14.79 6.74 -2.93
C GLY A 33 -14.65 5.21 -2.80
N ALA A 34 -15.78 4.51 -2.75
CA ALA A 34 -15.79 3.06 -2.64
C ALA A 34 -15.22 2.40 -3.91
N PHE A 35 -14.41 1.37 -3.72
CA PHE A 35 -13.79 0.58 -4.78
C PHE A 35 -14.11 -0.90 -4.62
N THR A 36 -13.85 -1.70 -5.65
CA THR A 36 -14.29 -3.09 -5.67
C THR A 36 -13.43 -3.99 -4.77
N PRO A 37 -13.97 -5.14 -4.29
CA PRO A 37 -13.20 -6.11 -3.50
C PRO A 37 -11.93 -6.60 -4.21
N GLU A 38 -11.96 -6.70 -5.54
CA GLU A 38 -10.81 -7.14 -6.34
C GLU A 38 -9.64 -6.14 -6.25
N LEU A 39 -9.94 -4.84 -6.31
CA LEU A 39 -8.93 -3.79 -6.11
C LEU A 39 -8.38 -3.81 -4.69
N GLN A 40 -9.24 -4.07 -3.69
CA GLN A 40 -8.81 -4.22 -2.31
C GLN A 40 -7.83 -5.38 -2.13
N GLN A 41 -8.12 -6.54 -2.71
CA GLN A 41 -7.22 -7.70 -2.64
C GLN A 41 -5.87 -7.43 -3.29
N ARG A 42 -5.86 -6.72 -4.43
CA ARG A 42 -4.61 -6.29 -5.08
C ARG A 42 -3.76 -5.40 -4.17
N ILE A 43 -4.39 -4.44 -3.49
CA ILE A 43 -3.69 -3.55 -2.55
C ILE A 43 -3.12 -4.34 -1.36
N GLU A 44 -3.86 -5.32 -0.85
CA GLU A 44 -3.42 -6.17 0.27
C GLU A 44 -2.23 -7.07 -0.08
N GLN A 45 -1.94 -7.27 -1.38
CA GLN A 45 -0.79 -8.06 -1.87
C GLN A 45 0.47 -7.21 -2.14
N LEU A 46 0.38 -5.89 -1.99
CA LEU A 46 1.52 -4.99 -2.24
C LEU A 46 2.59 -5.14 -1.16
N GLN A 47 3.85 -5.03 -1.61
CA GLN A 47 5.01 -4.97 -0.73
C GLN A 47 5.09 -3.61 -0.03
N LEU A 48 5.87 -3.52 1.05
CA LEU A 48 6.02 -2.28 1.82
C LEU A 48 6.39 -1.08 0.94
N THR A 49 7.36 -1.22 0.04
CA THR A 49 7.80 -0.14 -0.85
C THR A 49 6.67 0.33 -1.77
N GLN A 50 5.92 -0.60 -2.36
CA GLN A 50 4.77 -0.28 -3.21
C GLN A 50 3.65 0.40 -2.42
N LEU A 51 3.45 0.04 -1.15
CA LEU A 51 2.50 0.73 -0.27
C LEU A 51 2.99 2.15 0.05
N GLU A 52 4.28 2.35 0.31
CA GLU A 52 4.86 3.68 0.52
C GLU A 52 4.70 4.57 -0.72
N ASP A 53 4.98 4.03 -1.92
CA ASP A 53 4.79 4.72 -3.20
C ASP A 53 3.30 5.04 -3.46
N LEU A 54 2.40 4.10 -3.13
CA LEU A 54 0.96 4.32 -3.23
C LEU A 54 0.51 5.46 -2.31
N ALA A 55 1.11 5.61 -1.12
CA ALA A 55 0.75 6.68 -0.19
C ALA A 55 1.10 8.07 -0.76
N GLU A 56 2.20 8.20 -1.49
CA GLU A 56 2.55 9.43 -2.21
C GLU A 56 1.65 9.66 -3.43
N ALA A 57 1.43 8.63 -4.26
CA ALA A 57 0.59 8.71 -5.44
C ALA A 57 -0.87 9.09 -5.09
N LEU A 58 -1.38 8.60 -3.96
CA LEU A 58 -2.72 8.87 -3.45
C LEU A 58 -2.99 10.36 -3.20
N LEU A 59 -1.96 11.18 -3.02
CA LEU A 59 -2.11 12.63 -2.93
C LEU A 59 -2.62 13.26 -4.24
N ASN A 60 -2.31 12.63 -5.37
CA ASN A 60 -2.66 13.09 -6.72
C ASN A 60 -3.94 12.43 -7.27
N PHE A 61 -4.48 11.40 -6.59
CA PHE A 61 -5.68 10.72 -7.05
C PHE A 61 -6.93 11.59 -6.90
N SER A 62 -7.73 11.61 -7.95
CA SER A 62 -9.02 12.29 -8.05
C SER A 62 -10.17 11.31 -8.25
N GLU A 63 -9.92 10.17 -8.89
CA GLU A 63 -10.94 9.16 -9.19
C GLU A 63 -10.40 7.73 -9.15
N ILE A 64 -11.31 6.75 -9.23
CA ILE A 64 -10.94 5.33 -9.18
C ILE A 64 -10.03 4.91 -10.35
N ALA A 65 -10.17 5.56 -11.51
CA ALA A 65 -9.34 5.29 -12.68
C ALA A 65 -7.84 5.57 -12.42
N ASP A 66 -7.52 6.54 -11.56
CA ASP A 66 -6.13 6.83 -11.17
C ASP A 66 -5.50 5.64 -10.42
N LEU A 67 -6.27 5.04 -9.49
CA LEU A 67 -5.85 3.85 -8.77
C LEU A 67 -5.67 2.65 -9.71
N GLU A 68 -6.61 2.45 -10.65
CA GLU A 68 -6.53 1.36 -11.62
C GLU A 68 -5.30 1.49 -12.53
N ALA A 69 -5.04 2.70 -13.04
CA ALA A 69 -3.87 2.99 -13.85
C ALA A 69 -2.56 2.76 -13.07
N TRP A 70 -2.51 3.23 -11.81
CA TRP A 70 -1.35 3.01 -10.95
C TRP A 70 -1.11 1.52 -10.67
N LEU A 71 -2.17 0.77 -10.34
CA LEU A 71 -2.09 -0.68 -10.11
C LEU A 71 -1.67 -1.45 -11.38
N GLN A 72 -2.03 -0.97 -12.57
CA GLN A 72 -1.57 -1.53 -13.83
C GLN A 72 -0.07 -1.29 -14.03
N GLN A 73 0.42 -0.08 -13.76
CA GLN A 73 1.83 0.28 -13.90
C GLN A 73 2.73 -0.64 -13.06
N ILE A 74 2.37 -0.87 -11.79
CA ILE A 74 3.16 -1.71 -10.88
C ILE A 74 3.06 -3.22 -11.17
N SER A 75 2.09 -3.66 -11.99
CA SER A 75 1.93 -5.08 -12.34
C SER A 75 2.78 -5.49 -13.55
N VAL A 76 3.40 -4.51 -14.23
CA VAL A 76 4.25 -4.72 -15.41
C VAL A 76 5.74 -4.78 -15.02
N GLU A 77 6.07 -4.50 -13.76
CA GLU A 77 7.41 -4.65 -13.16
C GLU A 77 7.58 -6.03 -12.51
#